data_AF-A0A377TKF5-F1
#
_entry.id   AF-A0A377TKF5-F1
#
_cell.length_a   1.000
_cell.length_b   1.000
_cell.length_c   1.000
_cell.angle_alpha   90.00
_cell.angle_beta   90.00
_cell.angle_gamma   90.00
#
_symmetry.space_group_name_H-M   'P 1'
#
loop_
_entity.id
_entity.type
_entity.pdbx_description
1 polymer ?
#
loop_
_entity_poly.entity_id
_entity_poly.type
_entity_poly.pdbx_seq_one_letter_code
_entity_poly.pdbx_strand_id
1 'polypeptide(L)'
;MSQCDFSFTQGTSLTLLQELKAGKVDLAICSYIADEPDIDFIPVIQQELVVSRQRIIRWPGYMNMKSIWWRRFIIRISIFQK
;
A
#
# COMPACT_ATOMS: atom_id res chain seq x y z
N MET A 1 -11.15 -19.22 -26.48
CA MET A 1 -11.21 -18.13 -25.48
C MET A 1 -10.05 -18.34 -24.55
N SER A 2 -9.12 -17.39 -24.47
CA SER A 2 -7.96 -17.47 -23.57
C SER A 2 -8.45 -17.22 -22.14
N GLN A 3 -8.42 -18.26 -21.31
CA GLN A 3 -8.68 -18.14 -19.87
C GLN A 3 -7.40 -17.63 -19.20
N CYS A 4 -7.53 -16.61 -18.36
CA CYS A 4 -6.42 -16.02 -17.61
C CYS A 4 -6.66 -16.34 -16.14
N ASP A 5 -5.74 -17.09 -15.54
CA ASP A 5 -5.78 -17.47 -14.14
C ASP A 5 -4.95 -16.49 -13.32
N PHE A 6 -5.53 -16.00 -12.23
CA PHE A 6 -4.87 -15.09 -11.30
C PHE A 6 -4.66 -15.78 -9.96
N SER A 7 -3.45 -15.69 -9.44
CA SER A 7 -3.10 -16.11 -8.08
C SER A 7 -2.77 -14.88 -7.24
N PHE A 8 -3.22 -14.89 -5.99
CA PHE A 8 -3.02 -13.76 -5.07
C PHE A 8 -2.34 -14.24 -3.80
N THR A 9 -1.30 -13.53 -3.41
CA THR A 9 -0.56 -13.73 -2.16
C THR A 9 -0.47 -12.41 -1.40
N GLN A 10 -0.61 -12.48 -0.08
CA GLN A 10 -0.54 -11.32 0.79
C GLN A 10 0.67 -11.43 1.72
N GLY A 11 1.34 -10.30 1.94
CA GLY A 11 2.43 -10.20 2.88
C GLY A 11 2.76 -8.75 3.20
N THR A 12 3.89 -8.56 3.87
CA THR A 12 4.50 -7.24 4.06
C THR A 12 5.15 -6.75 2.78
N SER A 13 5.44 -5.45 2.68
CA SER A 13 6.13 -4.90 1.50
C SER A 13 7.47 -5.61 1.24
N LEU A 14 8.24 -5.95 2.29
CA LEU A 14 9.52 -6.64 2.16
C LEU A 14 9.37 -8.07 1.65
N THR A 15 8.39 -8.82 2.15
CA THR A 15 8.16 -10.21 1.71
C THR A 15 7.69 -10.23 0.24
N LEU A 16 6.80 -9.32 -0.14
CA LEU A 16 6.34 -9.19 -1.53
C LEU A 16 7.48 -8.82 -2.47
N LEU A 17 8.39 -7.93 -2.04
CA LEU A 17 9.57 -7.54 -2.80
C LEU A 17 10.52 -8.73 -3.04
N GLN A 18 10.74 -9.55 -2.01
CA GLN A 18 11.56 -10.77 -2.13
C GLN A 18 10.95 -11.79 -3.08
N GLU A 19 9.62 -11.97 -3.03
CA GLU A 19 8.91 -12.88 -3.94
C GLU A 19 8.96 -12.40 -5.39
N LEU A 20 8.84 -11.10 -5.61
CA LEU A 20 8.98 -10.48 -6.94
C LEU A 20 10.41 -10.68 -7.48
N LYS A 21 11.44 -10.38 -6.69
CA LYS A 21 12.84 -10.61 -7.07
C LYS A 21 13.14 -12.08 -7.36
N ALA A 22 12.50 -12.98 -6.61
CA ALA A 22 12.60 -14.43 -6.82
C ALA A 22 11.77 -14.94 -8.03
N GLY A 23 11.00 -14.08 -8.70
CA GLY A 23 10.15 -14.44 -9.83
C GLY A 23 8.96 -15.33 -9.46
N LYS A 24 8.53 -15.32 -8.19
CA LYS A 24 7.37 -16.09 -7.71
C LYS A 24 6.03 -15.39 -8.01
N VAL A 25 6.08 -14.07 -8.18
CA VAL A 25 4.94 -13.23 -8.54
C VAL A 25 5.34 -12.32 -9.69
N ASP A 26 4.40 -12.03 -10.58
CA ASP A 26 4.62 -11.16 -11.74
C ASP A 26 4.36 -9.68 -11.41
N LEU A 27 3.54 -9.44 -10.40
CA LEU A 27 3.09 -8.13 -9.97
C LEU A 27 2.97 -8.10 -8.45
N ALA A 28 3.52 -7.06 -7.82
CA ALA A 28 3.29 -6.77 -6.41
C ALA A 28 2.80 -5.33 -6.22
N ILE A 29 1.87 -5.18 -5.28
CA ILE A 29 1.29 -3.90 -4.86
C ILE A 29 1.77 -3.67 -3.43
N CYS A 30 2.65 -2.68 -3.22
CA CYS A 30 3.15 -2.38 -1.89
C CYS A 30 3.49 -0.90 -1.72
N SER A 31 3.77 -0.51 -0.46
CA SER A 31 4.33 0.80 -0.16
C SER A 31 5.73 0.95 -0.77
N TYR A 32 6.06 2.15 -1.22
CA TYR A 32 7.40 2.50 -1.68
C TYR A 32 8.50 2.08 -0.68
N ILE A 33 9.56 1.44 -1.20
CA ILE A 33 10.76 1.06 -0.47
C ILE A 33 11.94 1.75 -1.18
N ALA A 34 12.79 2.44 -0.41
CA ALA A 34 13.99 3.08 -0.95
C ALA A 34 15.12 2.07 -1.21
N ASP A 35 16.13 2.50 -1.96
CA ASP A 35 17.38 1.74 -2.19
C ASP A 35 17.20 0.42 -2.96
N GLU A 36 16.24 0.39 -3.87
CA GLU A 36 15.91 -0.76 -4.71
C GLU A 36 16.12 -0.43 -6.20
N PRO A 37 17.36 -0.52 -6.73
CA PRO A 37 17.70 -0.06 -8.08
C PRO A 37 17.25 -0.99 -9.20
N ASP A 38 17.04 -2.28 -8.90
CA ASP A 38 16.65 -3.30 -9.89
C ASP A 38 15.15 -3.31 -10.16
N ILE A 39 14.42 -2.33 -9.60
CA ILE A 39 12.98 -2.38 -9.46
C ILE A 39 12.37 -1.01 -9.77
N ASP A 40 11.51 -0.97 -10.77
CA ASP A 40 10.77 0.23 -11.14
C ASP A 40 9.48 0.37 -10.33
N PHE A 41 9.41 1.40 -9.49
CA PHE A 41 8.23 1.75 -8.70
C PHE A 41 7.32 2.70 -9.49
N ILE A 42 6.17 2.19 -9.98
CA ILE A 42 5.16 3.02 -10.64
C ILE A 42 4.12 3.51 -9.61
N PRO A 43 4.08 4.80 -9.24
CA PRO A 43 3.13 5.30 -8.24
C PRO A 43 1.68 5.24 -8.76
N VAL A 44 0.83 4.44 -8.11
CA VAL A 44 -0.57 4.22 -8.52
C VAL A 44 -1.51 5.15 -7.77
N ILE A 45 -1.36 5.24 -6.45
CA ILE A 45 -2.24 6.02 -5.60
C ILE A 45 -1.49 6.55 -4.38
N GLN A 46 -1.93 7.72 -3.92
CA GLN A 46 -1.54 8.31 -2.66
C GLN A 46 -2.74 8.23 -1.71
N GLN A 47 -2.55 7.59 -0.55
CA GLN A 47 -3.60 7.47 0.46
C GLN A 47 -3.20 8.21 1.74
N GLU A 48 -4.18 8.87 2.36
CA GLU A 48 -4.06 9.48 3.68
C GLU A 48 -4.59 8.52 4.75
N LEU A 49 -3.79 8.28 5.79
CA LEU A 49 -4.21 7.43 6.90
C LEU A 49 -5.23 8.18 7.76
N VAL A 50 -6.46 7.64 7.82
CA VAL A 50 -7.52 8.15 8.70
C VAL A 50 -7.78 7.14 9.82
N VAL A 51 -7.85 7.61 11.06
CA VAL A 51 -8.18 6.75 12.20
C VAL A 51 -9.68 6.48 12.21
N SER A 52 -10.09 5.28 11.80
CA SER A 52 -11.47 4.81 11.96
C SER A 52 -11.66 4.22 13.36
N ARG A 53 -12.46 4.86 14.22
CA ARG A 53 -12.91 4.23 15.46
C ARG A 53 -14.07 3.26 15.15
N GLN A 54 -13.85 1.97 15.36
CA GLN A 54 -14.81 0.87 15.03
C GLN A 54 -16.13 0.92 15.81
N ARG A 55 -16.25 1.74 16.86
CA ARG A 55 -17.49 1.94 17.64
C ARG A 55 -17.82 3.42 17.64
N ILE A 56 -19.04 3.75 17.19
CA ILE A 56 -19.69 5.07 17.17
C ILE A 56 -19.70 5.73 15.78
N ILE A 57 -20.68 5.31 14.96
CA ILE A 57 -21.32 6.21 13.98
C ILE A 57 -22.34 7.04 14.76
N ARG A 58 -21.86 8.01 15.55
CA ARG A 58 -22.63 9.18 16.02
C ARG A 58 -21.61 10.19 16.54
N TRP A 59 -21.29 11.19 15.74
CA TRP A 59 -20.39 12.27 16.14
C TRP A 59 -21.21 13.45 16.69
N PRO A 60 -21.34 13.65 18.01
CA PRO A 60 -21.66 14.96 18.55
C PRO A 60 -20.34 15.69 18.84
N GLY A 61 -20.12 16.82 18.17
CA GLY A 61 -19.21 17.86 18.63
C GLY A 61 -17.71 17.56 18.57
N TYR A 62 -17.05 18.17 17.59
CA TYR A 62 -15.68 18.70 17.65
C TYR A 62 -14.65 17.90 18.46
N MET A 63 -14.05 16.89 17.83
CA MET A 63 -12.66 16.53 18.16
C MET A 63 -11.75 17.65 17.64
N ASN A 64 -10.90 18.20 18.52
CA ASN A 64 -9.92 19.20 18.13
C ASN A 64 -8.89 18.58 17.17
N MET A 65 -8.99 18.98 15.92
CA MET A 65 -8.32 18.38 14.76
C MET A 65 -6.83 18.78 14.63
N LYS A 66 -6.32 19.68 15.49
CA LYS A 66 -4.95 20.23 15.34
C LYS A 66 -3.82 19.32 15.84
N SER A 67 -4.08 18.36 16.73
CA SER A 67 -3.02 17.52 17.32
C SER A 67 -2.70 16.23 16.55
N ILE A 68 -3.59 15.79 15.66
CA ILE A 68 -3.47 14.51 14.94
C ILE A 68 -2.97 14.71 13.49
N TRP A 69 -3.11 15.94 12.95
CA TRP A 69 -2.91 16.23 11.52
C TRP A 69 -1.45 16.35 11.03
N TRP A 70 -0.43 16.33 11.90
CA TRP A 70 0.95 16.57 11.48
C TRP A 70 1.74 15.32 11.07
N ARG A 71 1.19 14.12 11.22
CA ARG A 71 1.83 12.89 10.73
C ARG A 71 1.14 12.43 9.45
N ARG A 72 1.41 13.17 8.37
CA ARG A 72 0.96 12.83 7.02
C ARG A 72 1.76 11.62 6.52
N PHE A 73 1.30 10.41 6.84
CA PHE A 73 1.84 9.19 6.26
C PHE A 73 1.25 9.02 4.85
N ILE A 74 2.03 9.37 3.85
CA ILE A 74 1.72 9.10 2.45
C ILE A 74 2.08 7.65 2.17
N ILE A 75 1.08 6.80 1.97
CA ILE A 75 1.31 5.47 1.40
C ILE A 75 1.32 5.65 -0.11
N ARG A 76 2.51 5.63 -0.70
CA ARG A 76 2.69 5.50 -2.15
C ARG A 76 2.62 4.03 -2.49
N ILE A 77 1.48 3.60 -3.02
CA ILE A 77 1.34 2.27 -3.57
C ILE A 77 2.01 2.27 -4.93
N SER A 78 2.97 1.38 -5.14
CA SER A 78 3.64 1.23 -6.43
C SER A 78 3.39 -0.13 -7.03
N ILE A 79 3.27 -0.16 -8.35
CA ILE A 79 3.26 -1.38 -9.16
C ILE A 79 4.67 -1.63 -9.67
N PHE A 80 5.09 -2.89 -9.61
CA PHE A 80 6.31 -3.37 -10.24
C PHE A 80 6.01 -4.13 -11.52
N GLN A 81 6.84 -3.93 -12.53
CA GLN A 81 6.89 -4.73 -13.75
C GLN A 81 8.37 -5.05 -14.01
N LYS A 82 8.64 -6.27 -14.49
CA LYS A 82 9.97 -6.69 -14.94
C LYS A 82 10.19 -6.31 -16.40
#